data_AF-A0A835EFZ1-F1
#
_entry.id   AF-A0A835EFZ1-F1
#
_cell.length_a   1.000
_cell.length_b   1.000
_cell.length_c   1.000
_cell.angle_alpha   90.00
_cell.angle_beta   90.00
_cell.angle_gamma   90.00
#
_symmetry.space_group_name_H-M   'P 1'
#
loop_
_entity.id
_entity.type
_entity.pdbx_description
1 polymer ?
#
loop_
_entity_poly.entity_id
_entity_poly.type
_entity_poly.pdbx_seq_one_letter_code
_entity_poly.pdbx_strand_id
1 'polypeptide(L)'
;MATTRPVVAHLFFLLLVSTAPAVRTTPDATTTTTTTSTTLQASCSKTLFPKVCLQALKDNPECASATPRRLAELSVYVTAEVGMTVAAFAHHELNGITDNALYKCLDTCSEDIEEAVAHLSALTRELTDAKFLELKSWLSSTLGGTSTCEDACKDAPVSDVKNVCVTKSFEFEKLLRVTLDLITEASGSMSAAEVALPPESVASSPAYGAAAPFGGYGSSAGEPAASPDTPPAYGGAAGGPSVQPRPYG
;
A
#
# COMPACT_ATOMS: atom_id res chain seq x y z
N MET A 1 -28.40 39.56 5.48
CA MET A 1 -29.59 38.70 5.35
C MET A 1 -29.21 37.34 5.90
N ALA A 2 -29.71 37.00 7.08
CA ALA A 2 -29.41 35.76 7.77
C ALA A 2 -30.47 34.72 7.39
N THR A 3 -30.05 33.55 6.91
CA THR A 3 -30.94 32.43 6.65
C THR A 3 -30.70 31.32 7.66
N THR A 4 -31.79 31.00 8.34
CA THR A 4 -31.97 30.16 9.52
C THR A 4 -31.93 28.67 9.16
N ARG A 5 -31.31 27.86 10.03
CA ARG A 5 -31.29 26.39 9.98
C ARG A 5 -32.65 25.82 10.41
N PRO A 6 -33.19 24.76 9.78
CA PRO A 6 -34.37 24.08 10.30
C PRO A 6 -33.97 23.02 11.35
N VAL A 7 -34.42 23.26 12.58
CA VAL A 7 -34.54 22.27 13.65
C VAL A 7 -35.89 21.59 13.47
N VAL A 8 -35.92 20.29 13.14
CA VAL A 8 -37.14 19.48 13.19
C VAL A 8 -36.95 18.43 14.27
N ALA A 9 -37.33 18.84 15.47
CA ALA A 9 -37.55 17.96 16.61
C ALA A 9 -39.07 17.75 16.74
N HIS A 10 -39.55 16.56 16.37
CA HIS A 10 -40.83 16.02 16.79
C HIS A 10 -40.60 14.55 17.13
N LEU A 11 -40.44 14.20 18.41
CA LEU A 11 -41.52 13.81 19.31
C LEU A 11 -42.37 12.66 18.72
N PHE A 12 -41.81 11.46 18.66
CA PHE A 12 -42.61 10.23 18.57
C PHE A 12 -42.84 9.67 19.98
N PHE A 13 -43.92 10.18 20.56
CA PHE A 13 -44.84 9.60 21.54
C PHE A 13 -44.43 8.26 22.20
N LEU A 14 -44.09 8.35 23.48
CA LEU A 14 -44.19 7.28 24.47
C LEU A 14 -45.67 6.94 24.73
N LEU A 15 -46.07 5.66 24.62
CA LEU A 15 -47.00 4.93 25.52
C LEU A 15 -47.52 3.65 24.86
N LEU A 16 -47.03 2.49 25.32
CA LEU A 16 -47.86 1.28 25.42
C LEU A 16 -47.48 0.54 26.70
N VAL A 17 -48.44 0.53 27.63
CA VAL A 17 -48.40 -0.11 28.95
C VAL A 17 -48.70 -1.62 28.84
N SER A 18 -47.74 -2.40 29.32
CA SER A 18 -47.76 -3.67 30.07
C SER A 18 -48.99 -4.60 30.11
N THR A 19 -48.74 -5.90 29.84
CA THR A 19 -49.24 -7.03 30.66
C THR A 19 -48.16 -8.11 30.77
N ALA A 20 -47.75 -8.45 32.00
CA ALA A 20 -46.77 -9.48 32.33
C ALA A 20 -47.33 -10.91 32.21
N PRO A 21 -46.44 -11.92 32.07
CA PRO A 21 -46.47 -12.99 33.06
C PRO A 21 -45.09 -13.25 33.68
N ALA A 22 -45.11 -13.65 34.95
CA ALA A 22 -43.94 -14.03 35.72
C ALA A 22 -43.31 -15.31 35.19
N VAL A 23 -42.05 -15.24 34.74
CA VAL A 23 -41.20 -16.42 34.52
C VAL A 23 -39.82 -16.18 35.15
N ARG A 24 -39.55 -17.07 36.11
CA ARG A 24 -38.31 -17.54 36.74
C ARG A 24 -36.98 -16.87 36.36
N THR A 25 -36.25 -16.50 37.42
CA THR A 25 -34.83 -16.19 37.50
C THR A 25 -33.92 -17.13 36.71
N THR A 26 -33.12 -16.54 35.82
CA THR A 26 -31.73 -16.93 35.53
C THR A 26 -30.87 -15.67 35.65
N PRO A 27 -29.73 -15.68 36.38
CA PRO A 27 -28.80 -14.58 36.37
C PRO A 27 -28.10 -14.61 35.00
N ASP A 28 -28.63 -13.87 34.04
CA ASP A 28 -27.98 -13.74 32.75
C ASP A 28 -26.80 -12.79 32.89
N ALA A 29 -25.65 -13.27 32.47
CA ALA A 29 -24.37 -12.62 32.61
C ALA A 29 -24.42 -11.26 31.91
N THR A 30 -24.30 -10.18 32.68
CA THR A 30 -23.88 -8.88 32.15
C THR A 30 -22.39 -8.99 31.79
N THR A 31 -22.10 -9.62 30.65
CA THR A 31 -20.75 -9.68 30.05
C THR A 31 -20.86 -9.61 28.52
N THR A 32 -21.48 -8.55 27.98
CA THR A 32 -21.47 -8.30 26.52
C THR A 32 -20.71 -7.05 26.14
N THR A 33 -20.21 -6.27 27.10
CA THR A 33 -19.37 -5.08 26.81
C THR A 33 -17.88 -5.38 26.89
N THR A 34 -17.47 -6.44 27.61
CA THR A 34 -16.05 -6.75 27.84
C THR A 34 -15.45 -7.61 26.74
N THR A 35 -16.22 -8.49 26.08
CA THR A 35 -15.72 -9.41 25.04
C THR A 35 -15.54 -8.73 23.68
N THR A 36 -16.28 -7.66 23.40
CA THR A 36 -16.35 -7.01 22.07
C THR A 36 -15.16 -6.08 21.80
N SER A 37 -14.55 -5.49 22.83
CA SER A 37 -13.24 -4.82 22.67
C SER A 37 -12.08 -5.81 22.48
N THR A 38 -12.30 -7.11 22.71
CA THR A 38 -11.19 -8.08 22.78
C THR A 38 -10.68 -8.49 21.42
N THR A 39 -11.50 -8.58 20.37
CA THR A 39 -11.03 -9.06 19.06
C THR A 39 -10.08 -8.05 18.42
N LEU A 40 -10.48 -6.77 18.35
CA LEU A 40 -9.62 -5.70 17.86
C LEU A 40 -8.34 -5.60 18.71
N GLN A 41 -8.46 -5.64 20.03
CA GLN A 41 -7.30 -5.56 20.92
C GLN A 41 -6.37 -6.77 20.78
N ALA A 42 -6.91 -7.97 20.64
CA ALA A 42 -6.15 -9.20 20.44
C ALA A 42 -5.42 -9.19 19.10
N SER A 43 -6.09 -8.82 18.00
CA SER A 43 -5.45 -8.71 16.69
C SER A 43 -4.36 -7.62 16.69
N CYS A 44 -4.67 -6.42 17.18
CA CYS A 44 -3.67 -5.34 17.25
C CYS A 44 -2.48 -5.69 18.16
N SER A 45 -2.67 -6.49 19.22
CA SER A 45 -1.57 -6.91 20.10
C SER A 45 -0.52 -7.80 19.43
N LYS A 46 -0.88 -8.42 18.29
CA LYS A 46 0.02 -9.26 17.48
C LYS A 46 0.77 -8.48 16.40
N THR A 47 0.39 -7.23 16.17
CA THR A 47 1.08 -6.35 15.21
C THR A 47 2.36 -5.79 15.81
N LEU A 48 3.32 -5.42 14.97
CA LEU A 48 4.56 -4.75 15.38
C LEU A 48 4.30 -3.37 16.00
N PHE A 49 3.19 -2.71 15.59
CA PHE A 49 2.79 -1.39 16.10
C PHE A 49 1.37 -1.41 16.70
N PRO A 50 1.16 -2.01 17.89
CA PRO A 50 -0.19 -2.18 18.45
C PRO A 50 -0.95 -0.87 18.68
N LYS A 51 -0.24 0.19 19.07
CA LYS A 51 -0.85 1.52 19.28
C LYS A 51 -1.34 2.13 17.98
N VAL A 52 -0.55 2.00 16.90
CA VAL A 52 -0.91 2.49 15.56
C VAL A 52 -2.13 1.73 15.05
N CYS A 53 -2.13 0.39 15.18
CA CYS A 53 -3.27 -0.44 14.83
C CYS A 53 -4.56 -0.03 15.54
N LEU A 54 -4.50 0.13 16.87
CA LEU A 54 -5.66 0.55 17.66
C LEU A 54 -6.13 1.95 17.25
N GLN A 55 -5.20 2.90 17.09
CA GLN A 55 -5.55 4.26 16.71
C GLN A 55 -6.22 4.33 15.33
N ALA A 56 -5.76 3.52 14.37
CA ALA A 56 -6.29 3.48 13.01
C ALA A 56 -7.69 2.87 12.95
N LEU A 57 -7.99 1.89 13.80
CA LEU A 57 -9.21 1.06 13.67
C LEU A 57 -10.29 1.34 14.71
N LYS A 58 -9.97 1.95 15.85
CA LYS A 58 -10.90 2.13 16.99
C LYS A 58 -12.17 2.93 16.67
N ASP A 59 -12.07 3.89 15.75
CA ASP A 59 -13.16 4.82 15.45
C ASP A 59 -14.13 4.23 14.41
N ASN A 60 -13.79 3.08 13.82
CA ASN A 60 -14.67 2.33 12.95
C ASN A 60 -15.49 1.31 13.79
N PRO A 61 -16.81 1.48 13.92
CA PRO A 61 -17.64 0.59 14.72
C PRO A 61 -17.68 -0.85 14.20
N GLU A 62 -17.41 -1.08 12.91
CA GLU A 62 -17.32 -2.44 12.34
C GLU A 62 -16.15 -3.24 12.92
N CYS A 63 -15.09 -2.57 13.37
CA CYS A 63 -13.91 -3.21 13.95
C CYS A 63 -14.18 -3.90 15.28
N ALA A 64 -15.23 -3.50 16.01
CA ALA A 64 -15.52 -4.04 17.34
C ALA A 64 -15.90 -5.53 17.29
N SER A 65 -16.58 -5.99 16.24
CA SER A 65 -17.01 -7.39 16.11
C SER A 65 -16.49 -8.06 14.84
N ALA A 66 -15.50 -7.45 14.18
CA ALA A 66 -14.95 -7.96 12.93
C ALA A 66 -14.16 -9.27 13.14
N THR A 67 -14.26 -10.17 12.18
CA THR A 67 -13.37 -11.33 12.07
C THR A 67 -11.94 -10.87 11.75
N PRO A 68 -10.89 -11.70 11.98
CA PRO A 68 -9.52 -11.34 11.59
C PRO A 68 -9.39 -10.93 10.12
N ARG A 69 -10.09 -11.65 9.21
CA ARG A 69 -10.15 -11.28 7.79
C ARG A 69 -10.77 -9.89 7.61
N ARG A 70 -11.90 -9.62 8.25
CA ARG A 70 -12.57 -8.32 8.11
C ARG A 70 -11.74 -7.17 8.71
N LEU A 71 -11.05 -7.40 9.84
CA LEU A 71 -10.14 -6.41 10.42
C LEU A 71 -9.00 -6.06 9.45
N ALA A 72 -8.43 -7.06 8.79
CA ALA A 72 -7.38 -6.83 7.82
C ALA A 72 -7.89 -6.09 6.57
N GLU A 73 -9.09 -6.41 6.07
CA GLU A 73 -9.73 -5.63 4.99
C GLU A 73 -9.96 -4.17 5.39
N LEU A 74 -10.50 -3.93 6.59
CA LEU A 74 -10.68 -2.57 7.13
C LEU A 74 -9.35 -1.84 7.28
N SER A 75 -8.28 -2.53 7.69
CA SER A 75 -6.93 -1.96 7.74
C SER A 75 -6.44 -1.55 6.36
N VAL A 76 -6.70 -2.33 5.31
CA VAL A 76 -6.36 -1.97 3.92
C VAL A 76 -7.08 -0.69 3.50
N TYR A 77 -8.39 -0.58 3.77
CA TYR A 77 -9.15 0.63 3.45
C TYR A 77 -8.60 1.88 4.16
N VAL A 78 -8.41 1.81 5.49
CA VAL A 78 -7.88 2.93 6.27
C VAL A 78 -6.47 3.31 5.82
N THR A 79 -5.62 2.32 5.56
CA THR A 79 -4.25 2.56 5.09
C THR A 79 -4.25 3.22 3.72
N ALA A 80 -5.10 2.79 2.78
CA ALA A 80 -5.23 3.43 1.48
C ALA A 80 -5.66 4.91 1.60
N GLU A 81 -6.63 5.22 2.47
CA GLU A 81 -7.10 6.59 2.70
C GLU A 81 -6.01 7.49 3.30
N VAL A 82 -5.28 6.98 4.30
CA VAL A 82 -4.14 7.69 4.87
C VAL A 82 -3.06 7.91 3.82
N GLY A 83 -2.71 6.88 3.05
CA GLY A 83 -1.71 6.98 1.98
C GLY A 83 -2.08 8.03 0.94
N MET A 84 -3.33 8.06 0.47
CA MET A 84 -3.82 9.12 -0.43
C MET A 84 -3.65 10.51 0.16
N THR A 85 -3.91 10.67 1.46
CA THR A 85 -3.76 11.95 2.16
C THR A 85 -2.29 12.37 2.25
N VAL A 86 -1.37 11.42 2.48
CA VAL A 86 0.07 11.73 2.54
C VAL A 86 0.62 12.04 1.14
N ALA A 87 0.25 11.29 0.12
CA ALA A 87 0.63 11.57 -1.27
C ALA A 87 0.13 12.96 -1.71
N ALA A 88 -1.14 13.28 -1.44
CA ALA A 88 -1.70 14.59 -1.75
C ALA A 88 -0.96 15.73 -1.03
N PHE A 89 -0.53 15.51 0.22
CA PHE A 89 0.32 16.46 0.92
C PHE A 89 1.66 16.65 0.21
N ALA A 90 2.39 15.58 -0.13
CA ALA A 90 3.68 15.69 -0.81
C ALA A 90 3.55 16.43 -2.15
N HIS A 91 2.55 16.06 -2.97
CA HIS A 91 2.24 16.74 -4.23
C HIS A 91 1.92 18.23 -4.07
N HIS A 92 1.16 18.59 -3.03
CA HIS A 92 0.86 19.98 -2.76
C HIS A 92 2.14 20.79 -2.53
N GLU A 93 3.04 20.26 -1.70
CA GLU A 93 4.30 20.93 -1.35
C GLU A 93 5.27 21.04 -2.54
N LEU A 94 5.28 20.07 -3.46
CA LEU A 94 6.13 20.10 -4.67
C LEU A 94 5.93 21.37 -5.52
N ASN A 95 4.72 21.94 -5.56
CA ASN A 95 4.43 23.15 -6.34
C ASN A 95 5.24 24.38 -5.92
N GLY A 96 5.71 24.41 -4.66
CA GLY A 96 6.45 25.55 -4.09
C GLY A 96 7.97 25.36 -4.06
N ILE A 97 8.48 24.19 -4.47
CA ILE A 97 9.88 23.82 -4.26
C ILE A 97 10.73 24.18 -5.48
N THR A 98 11.74 25.01 -5.26
CA THR A 98 12.74 25.36 -6.29
C THR A 98 14.07 24.63 -6.09
N ASP A 99 14.34 24.12 -4.89
CA ASP A 99 15.56 23.37 -4.59
C ASP A 99 15.47 21.96 -5.17
N ASN A 100 16.44 21.58 -6.02
CA ASN A 100 16.38 20.31 -6.75
C ASN A 100 16.51 19.08 -5.84
N ALA A 101 17.30 19.18 -4.76
CA ALA A 101 17.49 18.06 -3.83
C ALA A 101 16.23 17.84 -2.99
N LEU A 102 15.61 18.92 -2.51
CA LEU A 102 14.33 18.87 -1.80
C LEU A 102 13.20 18.39 -2.71
N TYR A 103 13.16 18.83 -3.97
CA TYR A 103 12.16 18.36 -4.93
C TYR A 103 12.26 16.84 -5.09
N LYS A 104 13.44 16.31 -5.42
CA LYS A 104 13.66 14.87 -5.60
C LYS A 104 13.32 14.07 -4.34
N CYS A 105 13.70 14.58 -3.18
CA CYS A 105 13.34 14.00 -1.89
C CYS A 105 11.82 13.82 -1.76
N LEU A 106 11.04 14.89 -1.93
CA LEU A 106 9.56 14.80 -1.80
C LEU A 106 8.90 13.99 -2.92
N ASP A 107 9.42 14.11 -4.14
CA ASP A 107 8.93 13.42 -5.33
C ASP A 107 9.07 11.90 -5.16
N THR A 108 10.27 11.41 -4.81
CA THR A 108 10.49 9.99 -4.52
C THR A 108 9.64 9.49 -3.36
N CYS A 109 9.53 10.26 -2.26
CA CYS A 109 8.64 9.87 -1.16
C CYS A 109 7.18 9.76 -1.62
N SER A 110 6.72 10.68 -2.47
CA SER A 110 5.36 10.68 -3.00
C SER A 110 5.12 9.48 -3.92
N GLU A 111 6.05 9.19 -4.83
CA GLU A 111 5.97 8.04 -5.74
C GLU A 111 5.84 6.71 -4.98
N ASP A 112 6.67 6.49 -3.94
CA ASP A 112 6.61 5.29 -3.10
C ASP A 112 5.25 5.15 -2.39
N ILE A 113 4.70 6.26 -1.89
CA ILE A 113 3.38 6.26 -1.23
C ILE A 113 2.27 5.97 -2.25
N GLU A 114 2.34 6.55 -3.44
CA GLU A 114 1.36 6.34 -4.51
C GLU A 114 1.36 4.90 -5.02
N GLU A 115 2.53 4.29 -5.15
CA GLU A 115 2.65 2.87 -5.49
C GLU A 115 1.96 2.00 -4.41
N ALA A 116 2.23 2.28 -3.14
CA ALA A 116 1.57 1.57 -2.04
C ALA A 116 0.05 1.74 -2.06
N VAL A 117 -0.43 2.96 -2.30
CA VAL A 117 -1.88 3.25 -2.45
C VAL A 117 -2.48 2.49 -3.62
N ALA A 118 -1.78 2.36 -4.76
CA ALA A 118 -2.26 1.62 -5.92
C ALA A 118 -2.45 0.13 -5.58
N HIS A 119 -1.48 -0.50 -4.90
CA HIS A 119 -1.58 -1.89 -4.46
C HIS A 119 -2.71 -2.11 -3.45
N LEU A 120 -2.85 -1.22 -2.46
CA LEU A 120 -3.96 -1.28 -1.49
C LEU A 120 -5.31 -1.12 -2.19
N SER A 121 -5.43 -0.14 -3.09
CA SER A 121 -6.65 0.15 -3.83
C SER A 121 -7.07 -1.00 -4.75
N ALA A 122 -6.10 -1.71 -5.34
CA ALA A 122 -6.38 -2.90 -6.15
C ALA A 122 -7.12 -3.98 -5.33
N LEU A 123 -6.68 -4.23 -4.09
CA LEU A 123 -7.39 -5.16 -3.19
C LEU A 123 -8.78 -4.64 -2.81
N THR A 124 -8.94 -3.34 -2.54
CA THR A 124 -10.26 -2.78 -2.15
C THR A 124 -11.35 -2.93 -3.23
N ARG A 125 -10.94 -3.06 -4.50
CA ARG A 125 -11.85 -3.27 -5.65
C ARG A 125 -12.23 -4.75 -5.81
N GLU A 126 -11.35 -5.65 -5.41
CA GLU A 126 -11.51 -7.09 -5.57
C GLU A 126 -10.99 -7.83 -4.33
N LEU A 127 -11.90 -8.07 -3.38
CA LEU A 127 -11.60 -8.70 -2.08
C LEU A 127 -11.51 -10.24 -2.17
N THR A 128 -10.70 -10.76 -3.09
CA THR A 128 -10.45 -12.21 -3.21
C THR A 128 -9.26 -12.65 -2.34
N ASP A 129 -9.16 -13.95 -2.03
CA ASP A 129 -8.00 -14.48 -1.30
C ASP A 129 -6.71 -14.38 -2.13
N ALA A 130 -6.80 -14.55 -3.45
CA ALA A 130 -5.67 -14.37 -4.35
C ALA A 130 -5.10 -12.94 -4.26
N LYS A 131 -5.96 -11.91 -4.34
CA LYS A 131 -5.54 -10.50 -4.21
C LYS A 131 -4.99 -10.16 -2.84
N PHE A 132 -5.53 -10.81 -1.80
CA PHE A 132 -5.08 -10.62 -0.43
C PHE A 132 -3.68 -11.21 -0.21
N LEU A 133 -3.41 -12.40 -0.77
CA LEU A 133 -2.07 -13.02 -0.74
C LEU A 133 -1.07 -12.28 -1.64
N GLU A 134 -1.52 -11.74 -2.77
CA GLU A 134 -0.71 -10.86 -3.64
C GLU A 134 -0.26 -9.62 -2.87
N LEU A 135 -1.18 -8.91 -2.20
CA LEU A 135 -0.86 -7.75 -1.36
C LEU A 135 0.07 -8.14 -0.21
N LYS A 136 -0.16 -9.29 0.45
CA LYS A 136 0.73 -9.81 1.50
C LYS A 136 2.17 -9.96 1.01
N SER A 137 2.34 -10.59 -0.15
CA SER A 137 3.65 -10.83 -0.75
C SER A 137 4.33 -9.52 -1.11
N TRP A 138 3.60 -8.60 -1.73
CA TRP A 138 4.11 -7.28 -2.08
C TRP A 138 4.54 -6.50 -0.83
N LEU A 139 3.66 -6.38 0.18
CA LEU A 139 3.98 -5.70 1.45
C LEU A 139 5.21 -6.31 2.15
N SER A 140 5.33 -7.64 2.15
CA SER A 140 6.48 -8.33 2.75
C SER A 140 7.79 -7.99 2.04
N SER A 141 7.75 -7.84 0.71
CA SER A 141 8.90 -7.44 -0.09
C SER A 141 9.25 -5.97 0.12
N THR A 142 8.26 -5.08 -0.02
CA THR A 142 8.45 -3.62 0.08
C THR A 142 8.96 -3.22 1.47
N LEU A 143 8.34 -3.72 2.53
CA LEU A 143 8.74 -3.42 3.91
C LEU A 143 10.00 -4.16 4.37
N GLY A 144 10.45 -5.17 3.61
CA GLY A 144 11.74 -5.83 3.81
C GLY A 144 12.90 -5.13 3.08
N GLY A 145 12.59 -4.11 2.27
CA GLY A 145 13.56 -3.30 1.54
C GLY A 145 14.41 -2.41 2.45
N THR A 146 15.39 -1.73 1.84
CA THR A 146 16.32 -0.83 2.54
C THR A 146 16.17 0.64 2.14
N SER A 147 15.29 0.95 1.20
CA SER A 147 15.01 2.32 0.76
C SER A 147 13.82 2.87 1.51
N THR A 148 14.02 3.97 2.24
CA THR A 148 12.95 4.74 2.88
C THR A 148 12.89 6.16 2.34
N CYS A 149 11.77 6.85 2.60
CA CYS A 149 11.66 8.28 2.34
C CYS A 149 12.75 9.09 3.07
N GLU A 150 13.17 8.67 4.27
CA GLU A 150 14.28 9.30 4.98
C GLU A 150 15.60 9.17 4.20
N ASP A 151 15.87 7.99 3.63
CA ASP A 151 17.05 7.73 2.80
C ASP A 151 17.05 8.57 1.52
N ALA A 152 15.89 8.71 0.87
CA ALA A 152 15.72 9.57 -0.31
C ALA A 152 15.96 11.05 0.02
N CYS A 153 15.70 11.44 1.26
CA CYS A 153 15.79 12.82 1.73
C CYS A 153 17.10 13.19 2.42
N LYS A 154 18.05 12.27 2.58
CA LYS A 154 19.28 12.49 3.38
C LYS A 154 20.11 13.71 2.91
N ASP A 155 20.18 13.93 1.60
CA ASP A 155 20.99 15.00 0.98
C ASP A 155 20.20 16.30 0.77
N ALA A 156 18.88 16.30 1.02
CA ALA A 156 18.04 17.48 0.89
C ALA A 156 18.23 18.44 2.09
N PRO A 157 18.16 19.77 1.86
CA PRO A 157 18.29 20.76 2.93
C PRO A 157 17.22 20.56 4.01
N VAL A 158 17.59 20.82 5.26
CA VAL A 158 16.66 20.76 6.39
C VAL A 158 15.59 21.84 6.21
N SER A 159 14.33 21.44 6.23
CA SER A 159 13.16 22.31 6.14
C SER A 159 11.98 21.68 6.86
N ASP A 160 11.00 22.50 7.23
CA ASP A 160 9.76 22.02 7.84
C ASP A 160 9.02 21.06 6.90
N VAL A 161 8.99 21.37 5.60
CA VAL A 161 8.36 20.54 4.57
C VAL A 161 9.00 19.15 4.50
N LYS A 162 10.33 19.07 4.42
CA LYS A 162 11.07 17.80 4.47
C LYS A 162 10.70 17.01 5.73
N ASN A 163 10.79 17.65 6.89
CA ASN A 163 10.57 16.98 8.17
C ASN A 163 9.13 16.43 8.28
N VAL A 164 8.13 17.21 7.85
CA VAL A 164 6.74 16.80 7.87
C VAL A 164 6.48 15.68 6.86
N CYS A 165 7.02 15.78 5.64
CA CYS A 165 6.89 14.72 4.63
C CYS A 165 7.49 13.39 5.13
N VAL A 166 8.76 13.40 5.55
CA VAL A 166 9.44 12.21 6.09
C VAL A 166 8.67 11.61 7.28
N THR A 167 8.20 12.46 8.20
CA THR A 167 7.40 11.99 9.35
C THR A 167 6.11 11.30 8.89
N LYS A 168 5.37 11.90 7.96
CA LYS A 168 4.11 11.31 7.46
C LYS A 168 4.36 10.00 6.71
N SER A 169 5.42 9.93 5.90
CA SER A 169 5.81 8.71 5.20
C SER A 169 6.15 7.59 6.18
N PHE A 170 6.88 7.91 7.26
CA PHE A 170 7.21 6.93 8.31
C PHE A 170 5.96 6.43 9.06
N GLU A 171 5.03 7.32 9.41
CA GLU A 171 3.76 6.90 10.03
C GLU A 171 2.90 6.06 9.07
N PHE A 172 2.93 6.35 7.77
CA PHE A 172 2.27 5.53 6.75
C PHE A 172 2.93 4.14 6.62
N GLU A 173 4.26 4.05 6.66
CA GLU A 173 4.97 2.77 6.66
C GLU A 173 4.59 1.90 7.86
N LYS A 174 4.42 2.50 9.05
CA LYS A 174 3.89 1.77 10.22
C LYS A 174 2.50 1.21 9.97
N LEU A 175 1.63 1.94 9.27
CA LEU A 175 0.30 1.45 8.89
C LEU A 175 0.37 0.32 7.85
N LEU A 176 1.28 0.40 6.88
CA LEU A 176 1.57 -0.70 5.95
C LEU A 176 2.02 -1.96 6.71
N ARG A 177 2.89 -1.79 7.71
CA ARG A 177 3.36 -2.89 8.57
C ARG A 177 2.24 -3.50 9.40
N VAL A 178 1.39 -2.68 10.01
CA VAL A 178 0.17 -3.12 10.71
C VAL A 178 -0.73 -3.92 9.77
N THR A 179 -0.96 -3.39 8.56
CA THR A 179 -1.79 -4.05 7.55
C THR A 179 -1.20 -5.40 7.15
N LEU A 180 0.12 -5.50 6.94
CA LEU A 180 0.81 -6.77 6.68
C LEU A 180 0.63 -7.78 7.83
N ASP A 181 0.75 -7.34 9.07
CA ASP A 181 0.61 -8.21 10.24
C ASP A 181 -0.82 -8.75 10.37
N LEU A 182 -1.84 -7.90 10.17
CA LEU A 182 -3.25 -8.30 10.19
C LEU A 182 -3.59 -9.23 9.02
N ILE A 183 -3.07 -8.94 7.82
CA ILE A 183 -3.19 -9.82 6.64
C ILE A 183 -2.55 -11.17 6.95
N THR A 184 -1.37 -11.19 7.57
CA THR A 184 -0.66 -12.42 7.92
C THR A 184 -1.43 -13.26 8.93
N GLU A 185 -2.01 -12.63 9.96
CA GLU A 185 -2.88 -13.28 10.93
C GLU A 185 -4.12 -13.88 10.24
N ALA A 186 -4.78 -13.10 9.37
CA ALA A 186 -5.95 -13.57 8.63
C ALA A 186 -5.60 -14.74 7.69
N SER A 187 -4.46 -14.69 7.00
CA SER A 187 -4.00 -15.75 6.09
C SER A 187 -3.61 -17.05 6.79
N GLY A 188 -3.29 -17.04 8.09
CA GLY A 188 -3.14 -18.28 8.86
C GLY A 188 -4.42 -19.13 8.90
N SER A 189 -5.56 -18.52 8.61
CA SER A 189 -6.87 -19.20 8.47
C SER A 189 -7.19 -19.57 7.02
N MET A 190 -6.39 -19.12 6.04
CA MET A 190 -6.57 -19.38 4.60
C MET A 190 -5.73 -20.59 4.23
N SER A 191 -6.37 -21.74 4.05
CA SER A 191 -5.66 -22.94 3.61
C SER A 191 -5.13 -22.73 2.19
N ALA A 192 -3.87 -23.11 1.94
CA ALA A 192 -3.21 -23.05 0.63
C ALA A 192 -3.90 -23.91 -0.46
N ALA A 193 -4.99 -24.58 -0.13
CA ALA A 193 -5.76 -25.46 -1.00
C ALA A 193 -6.62 -24.72 -2.05
N GLU A 194 -6.90 -23.41 -1.89
CA GLU A 194 -7.74 -22.65 -2.83
C GLU A 194 -6.94 -22.01 -3.98
N VAL A 195 -5.61 -22.10 -3.99
CA VAL A 195 -4.79 -21.77 -5.18
C VAL A 195 -4.67 -23.02 -6.05
N ALA A 196 -5.82 -23.51 -6.54
CA ALA A 196 -5.85 -24.54 -7.54
C ALA A 196 -5.32 -23.95 -8.87
N LEU A 197 -4.07 -24.26 -9.19
CA LEU A 197 -3.56 -24.21 -10.56
C LEU A 197 -4.52 -25.02 -11.48
N PRO A 198 -4.81 -24.55 -12.70
CA PRO A 198 -5.61 -25.32 -13.64
C PRO A 198 -4.90 -26.66 -13.96
N PRO A 199 -5.65 -27.74 -14.22
CA PRO A 199 -5.04 -29.04 -14.50
C PRO A 199 -4.30 -28.99 -15.84
N GLU A 200 -2.98 -29.19 -15.81
CA GLU A 200 -2.23 -29.55 -17.00
C GLU A 200 -2.75 -30.89 -17.51
N SER A 201 -3.48 -30.86 -18.62
CA SER A 201 -3.88 -32.06 -19.33
C SER A 201 -2.62 -32.73 -19.90
N VAL A 202 -2.27 -33.86 -19.30
CA VAL A 202 -1.37 -34.87 -19.83
C VAL A 202 -1.70 -35.19 -21.30
N ALA A 203 -0.80 -34.82 -22.20
CA ALA A 203 -0.70 -35.42 -23.53
C ALA A 203 0.76 -35.84 -23.76
N SER A 204 0.97 -37.13 -23.54
CA SER A 204 2.10 -38.01 -23.84
C SER A 204 3.16 -37.49 -24.83
N SER A 205 4.43 -37.54 -24.38
CA SER A 205 5.62 -37.58 -25.24
C SER A 205 5.72 -38.90 -26.03
N PRO A 206 6.53 -38.93 -27.10
CA PRO A 206 7.74 -39.75 -27.07
C PRO A 206 8.96 -38.96 -27.57
N ALA A 207 10.04 -38.84 -26.79
CA ALA A 207 11.12 -39.81 -26.60
C ALA A 207 12.16 -39.83 -27.74
N TYR A 208 13.23 -39.05 -27.57
CA TYR A 208 14.63 -39.36 -27.89
C TYR A 208 15.42 -38.47 -26.91
N GLY A 209 16.30 -38.92 -26.04
CA GLY A 209 17.15 -40.09 -26.04
C GLY A 209 18.52 -39.60 -25.55
N ALA A 210 18.75 -39.78 -24.25
CA ALA A 210 20.03 -39.83 -23.53
C ALA A 210 21.25 -39.01 -24.01
N ALA A 211 21.77 -38.14 -23.14
CA ALA A 211 22.98 -38.38 -22.34
C ALA A 211 23.67 -37.06 -21.96
N ALA A 212 23.83 -36.84 -20.65
CA ALA A 212 24.81 -35.92 -20.05
C ALA A 212 26.24 -36.56 -20.14
N PRO A 213 27.36 -35.98 -19.63
CA PRO A 213 27.49 -34.81 -18.76
C PRO A 213 28.80 -33.96 -18.92
N PHE A 214 28.99 -33.01 -17.99
CA PHE A 214 30.28 -32.52 -17.44
C PHE A 214 31.22 -31.62 -18.26
N GLY A 215 31.37 -30.38 -17.78
CA GLY A 215 32.68 -29.76 -17.46
C GLY A 215 33.48 -29.08 -18.58
N GLY A 216 34.23 -28.04 -18.21
CA GLY A 216 35.47 -27.68 -18.90
C GLY A 216 35.67 -26.20 -19.24
N TYR A 217 36.59 -25.59 -18.50
CA TYR A 217 37.19 -24.27 -18.72
C TYR A 217 38.27 -24.33 -19.83
N GLY A 218 38.56 -23.20 -20.49
CA GLY A 218 39.80 -22.95 -21.29
C GLY A 218 39.54 -22.72 -22.79
N SER A 219 39.61 -21.50 -23.34
CA SER A 219 40.77 -20.66 -23.71
C SER A 219 41.64 -21.14 -24.90
N SER A 220 41.80 -20.22 -25.87
CA SER A 220 42.83 -20.10 -26.93
C SER A 220 42.70 -21.03 -28.15
N ALA A 221 42.98 -20.67 -29.41
CA ALA A 221 43.65 -19.52 -30.03
C ALA A 221 43.26 -19.43 -31.53
N GLY A 222 43.45 -18.27 -32.18
CA GLY A 222 43.63 -18.19 -33.63
C GLY A 222 43.03 -16.97 -34.35
N GLU A 223 43.67 -15.80 -34.22
CA GLU A 223 43.68 -14.74 -35.27
C GLU A 223 44.45 -15.22 -36.52
N PRO A 224 44.44 -14.55 -37.71
CA PRO A 224 44.18 -13.12 -37.98
C PRO A 224 43.20 -12.92 -39.19
N ALA A 225 42.87 -11.76 -39.77
CA ALA A 225 43.56 -10.50 -39.92
C ALA A 225 42.60 -9.39 -40.44
N ALA A 226 42.99 -8.15 -40.17
CA ALA A 226 42.89 -6.96 -41.01
C ALA A 226 41.52 -6.23 -41.17
N SER A 227 41.38 -5.18 -40.37
CA SER A 227 40.77 -3.89 -40.76
C SER A 227 41.57 -3.22 -41.91
N PRO A 228 41.06 -2.15 -42.54
CA PRO A 228 41.24 -0.84 -41.91
C PRO A 228 40.01 0.09 -41.95
N ASP A 229 39.97 0.90 -40.90
CA ASP A 229 39.17 2.09 -40.70
C ASP A 229 39.34 3.15 -41.81
N THR A 230 38.30 3.94 -42.05
CA THR A 230 38.42 5.40 -41.94
C THR A 230 37.05 6.10 -41.89
N PRO A 231 36.82 7.02 -40.94
CA PRO A 231 35.70 7.95 -40.96
C PRO A 231 36.07 9.21 -41.74
N PRO A 232 35.12 9.94 -42.35
CA PRO A 232 35.39 11.28 -42.81
C PRO A 232 35.01 12.32 -41.74
N ALA A 233 35.96 13.21 -41.48
CA ALA A 233 35.76 14.46 -40.78
C ALA A 233 35.59 15.62 -41.78
N TYR A 234 35.01 16.70 -41.26
CA TYR A 234 35.13 18.11 -41.67
C TYR A 234 34.25 18.69 -42.80
N GLY A 235 33.43 19.69 -42.40
CA GLY A 235 33.53 21.04 -42.97
C GLY A 235 32.25 21.68 -43.52
N GLY A 236 31.83 22.80 -42.91
CA GLY A 236 31.52 24.04 -43.67
C GLY A 236 30.06 24.46 -43.88
N ALA A 237 29.62 25.41 -43.04
CA ALA A 237 28.83 26.63 -43.32
C ALA A 237 27.51 26.61 -44.14
N ALA A 238 26.42 27.13 -43.55
CA ALA A 238 25.75 28.39 -43.94
C ALA A 238 24.31 28.53 -43.36
N GLY A 239 23.97 29.73 -42.86
CA GLY A 239 22.62 30.32 -42.95
C GLY A 239 21.63 30.14 -41.79
N GLY A 240 21.38 31.21 -41.01
CA GLY A 240 20.15 31.40 -40.22
C GLY A 240 18.93 31.74 -41.12
N PRO A 241 17.73 32.11 -40.58
CA PRO A 241 17.58 32.96 -39.40
C PRO A 241 16.51 32.54 -38.35
N SER A 242 16.72 33.13 -37.18
CA SER A 242 15.84 33.52 -36.08
C SER A 242 14.31 33.46 -36.29
N VAL A 243 13.61 32.75 -35.38
CA VAL A 243 12.19 32.94 -35.10
C VAL A 243 12.05 33.56 -33.71
N GLN A 244 11.62 34.82 -33.66
CA GLN A 244 11.15 35.48 -32.44
C GLN A 244 9.70 35.09 -32.12
N PRO A 245 9.28 35.14 -30.84
CA PRO A 245 7.90 34.89 -30.43
C PRO A 245 7.00 36.11 -30.67
N ARG A 246 5.73 35.89 -31.04
CA ARG A 246 4.70 36.94 -31.15
C ARG A 246 3.90 37.08 -29.84
N PRO A 247 3.47 38.31 -29.51
CA PRO A 247 2.82 38.63 -28.23
C PRO A 247 1.31 38.40 -28.25
N TYR A 248 0.78 38.30 -27.03
CA TYR A 248 -0.63 38.32 -26.64
C TYR A 248 -1.41 39.50 -27.26
N GLY A 249 -2.64 39.19 -27.67
CA GLY A 249 -3.76 40.10 -27.86
C GLY A 249 -5.00 39.45 -27.30
#